data_AF-A0A528HIM6-F1
#
_entry.id   AF-A0A528HIM6-F1
#
_cell.length_a   1.000
_cell.length_b   1.000
_cell.length_c   1.000
_cell.angle_alpha   90.00
_cell.angle_beta   90.00
_cell.angle_gamma   90.00
#
_symmetry.space_group_name_H-M   'P 1'
#
loop_
_entity.id
_entity.type
_entity.pdbx_description
1 polymer ?
#
loop_
_entity_poly.entity_id
_entity_poly.type
_entity_poly.pdbx_seq_one_letter_code
_entity_poly.pdbx_strand_id
1 'polypeptide(L)'
;DRRWKRRPRWLGLRLVKGLANADAAAIVAARANEAFASIDDLWQRAGVPAASLVQLAEADAFRSDLGLARREALWALKGLRDEPLPLFAAASAREQQTVSEIHEPALTLRPMTAGREVVEDYGHVGLTLRNHPLSFLRADLARRRIVTCRDAMQARDGRWLEAAGLVLVRQRPGSAKGVMFLTMEDETGAANVVVWV
;
A
#
# COMPACT_ATOMS: atom_id res chain seq x y z
N ASP A 1 -8.42 7.11 -33.40
CA ASP A 1 -9.54 7.64 -32.59
C ASP A 1 -9.65 6.83 -31.29
N ARG A 2 -10.05 7.47 -30.19
CA ARG A 2 -10.06 7.00 -28.77
C ARG A 2 -8.71 7.06 -28.03
N ARG A 3 -8.29 8.30 -27.77
CA ARG A 3 -7.47 8.65 -26.59
C ARG A 3 -8.22 8.26 -25.32
N TRP A 4 -8.05 7.04 -24.83
CA TRP A 4 -8.37 6.72 -23.43
C TRP A 4 -7.36 7.48 -22.56
N LYS A 5 -7.69 8.75 -22.23
CA LYS A 5 -6.99 9.48 -21.18
C LYS A 5 -7.04 8.59 -19.95
N ARG A 6 -5.89 8.01 -19.55
CA ARG A 6 -5.79 7.15 -18.37
C ARG A 6 -6.24 7.97 -17.16
N ARG A 7 -7.50 7.80 -16.74
CA ARG A 7 -7.96 8.34 -15.47
C ARG A 7 -7.22 7.61 -14.35
N PRO A 8 -6.74 8.32 -13.32
CA PRO A 8 -6.15 7.65 -12.17
C PRO A 8 -7.18 6.68 -11.58
N ARG A 9 -6.70 5.49 -11.22
CA ARG A 9 -7.51 4.49 -10.51
C ARG A 9 -7.09 4.51 -9.06
N TRP A 10 -8.08 4.64 -8.19
CA TRP A 10 -7.90 4.72 -6.76
C TRP A 10 -8.27 3.39 -6.12
N LEU A 11 -7.56 3.05 -5.05
CA LEU A 11 -7.91 1.94 -4.18
C LEU A 11 -8.94 2.41 -3.15
N GLY A 12 -9.84 1.50 -2.75
CA GLY A 12 -10.82 1.81 -1.71
C GLY A 12 -10.23 1.62 -0.31
N LEU A 13 -10.63 2.46 0.65
CA LEU A 13 -10.16 2.41 2.05
C LEU A 13 -10.40 1.04 2.72
N ARG A 14 -11.39 0.27 2.27
CA ARG A 14 -11.65 -1.12 2.72
C ARG A 14 -10.47 -2.08 2.57
N LEU A 15 -9.49 -1.76 1.74
CA LEU A 15 -8.29 -2.58 1.55
C LEU A 15 -7.26 -2.37 2.66
N VAL A 16 -7.37 -1.27 3.42
CA VAL A 16 -6.48 -0.97 4.54
C VAL A 16 -6.81 -1.93 5.67
N LYS A 17 -5.90 -2.85 5.95
CA LYS A 17 -6.02 -3.81 7.05
C LYS A 17 -6.15 -3.06 8.37
N GLY A 18 -7.08 -3.49 9.21
CA GLY A 18 -7.28 -2.90 10.54
C GLY A 18 -8.08 -1.59 10.57
N LEU A 19 -8.37 -0.96 9.42
CA LEU A 19 -9.23 0.22 9.37
C LEU A 19 -10.71 -0.16 9.52
N ALA A 20 -11.37 0.37 10.53
CA ALA A 20 -12.80 0.16 10.72
C ALA A 20 -13.62 0.81 9.60
N ASN A 21 -14.67 0.12 9.14
CA ASN A 21 -15.56 0.65 8.09
C ASN A 21 -16.25 1.96 8.53
N ALA A 22 -16.58 2.08 9.82
CA ALA A 22 -17.19 3.29 10.37
C ALA A 22 -16.24 4.49 10.25
N ASP A 23 -14.96 4.32 10.60
CA ASP A 23 -13.96 5.38 10.53
C ASP A 23 -13.67 5.76 9.07
N ALA A 24 -13.57 4.77 8.18
CA ALA A 24 -13.43 5.03 6.74
C ALA A 24 -14.62 5.85 6.20
N ALA A 25 -15.85 5.54 6.63
CA ALA A 25 -17.03 6.30 6.26
C ALA A 25 -17.04 7.72 6.84
N ALA A 26 -16.62 7.88 8.10
CA ALA A 26 -16.49 9.19 8.75
C ALA A 26 -15.48 10.09 8.02
N ILE A 27 -14.31 9.55 7.64
CA ILE A 27 -13.31 10.27 6.85
C ILE A 27 -13.87 10.71 5.49
N VAL A 28 -14.57 9.82 4.79
CA VAL A 28 -15.20 10.16 3.50
C VAL A 28 -16.27 11.23 3.67
N ALA A 29 -17.10 11.13 4.71
CA ALA A 29 -18.13 12.13 5.01
C ALA A 29 -17.53 13.49 5.36
N ALA A 30 -16.47 13.52 6.18
CA ALA A 30 -15.77 14.74 6.59
C ALA A 30 -15.03 15.42 5.43
N ARG A 31 -14.47 14.64 4.50
CA ARG A 31 -13.85 15.17 3.28
C ARG A 31 -14.91 15.83 2.40
N ALA A 32 -16.06 15.20 2.19
CA ALA A 32 -17.10 15.66 1.26
C ALA A 32 -16.49 16.15 -0.08
N ASN A 33 -16.55 17.46 -0.36
CA ASN A 33 -15.97 18.09 -1.55
C ASN A 33 -14.71 18.92 -1.26
N GLU A 34 -14.24 18.94 -0.01
CA GLU A 34 -13.12 19.76 0.44
C GLU A 34 -11.96 18.86 0.86
N ALA A 35 -10.83 18.98 0.14
CA ALA A 35 -9.62 18.25 0.46
C ALA A 35 -9.13 18.60 1.88
N PHE A 36 -8.48 17.64 2.53
CA PHE A 36 -7.83 17.91 3.81
C PHE A 36 -6.56 18.73 3.59
N ALA A 37 -6.36 19.75 4.42
CA ALA A 37 -5.17 20.60 4.35
C ALA A 37 -3.96 19.97 5.05
N SER A 38 -4.19 19.15 6.08
CA SER A 38 -3.16 18.50 6.88
C SER A 38 -3.71 17.26 7.59
N ILE A 39 -2.84 16.54 8.32
CA ILE A 39 -3.25 15.44 9.20
C ILE A 39 -4.11 15.96 10.35
N ASP A 40 -3.76 17.11 10.95
CA ASP A 40 -4.56 17.76 12.00
C ASP A 40 -5.97 18.12 11.49
N ASP A 41 -6.07 18.68 10.28
CA ASP A 41 -7.34 19.04 9.66
C ASP A 41 -8.22 17.80 9.46
N LEU A 42 -7.63 16.72 8.95
CA LEU A 42 -8.32 15.44 8.81
C LEU A 42 -8.77 14.90 10.17
N TRP A 43 -7.88 14.87 11.16
CA TRP A 43 -8.19 14.35 12.49
C TRP A 43 -9.33 15.13 13.16
N GLN A 44 -9.28 16.46 13.14
CA GLN A 44 -10.32 17.31 13.72
C GLN A 44 -11.65 17.21 12.96
N ARG A 45 -11.64 17.20 11.62
CA ARG A 45 -12.87 17.14 10.81
C ARG A 45 -13.51 15.75 10.82
N ALA A 46 -12.70 14.69 10.76
CA ALA A 46 -13.22 13.32 10.71
C ALA A 46 -13.61 12.78 12.08
N GLY A 47 -12.98 13.28 13.16
CA GLY A 47 -13.27 12.84 14.52
C GLY A 47 -13.00 11.34 14.74
N VAL A 48 -12.10 10.76 13.96
CA VAL A 48 -11.73 9.34 14.07
C VAL A 48 -10.55 9.15 15.01
N PRO A 49 -10.42 7.97 15.64
CA PRO A 49 -9.28 7.69 16.52
C PRO A 49 -7.95 7.84 15.78
N ALA A 50 -6.91 8.32 16.48
CA ALA A 50 -5.56 8.44 15.92
C ALA A 50 -5.04 7.09 15.39
N ALA A 51 -5.42 5.98 16.05
CA ALA A 51 -5.09 4.63 15.60
C ALA A 51 -5.57 4.32 14.16
N SER A 52 -6.74 4.85 13.76
CA SER A 52 -7.29 4.65 12.41
C SER A 52 -6.52 5.45 11.37
N LEU A 53 -6.02 6.63 11.76
CA LEU A 53 -5.11 7.42 10.91
C LEU A 53 -3.74 6.76 10.78
N VAL A 54 -3.26 6.09 11.84
CA VAL A 54 -2.03 5.29 11.78
C VAL A 54 -2.18 4.16 10.75
N GLN A 55 -3.31 3.45 10.71
CA GLN A 55 -3.56 2.43 9.69
C GLN A 55 -3.50 3.00 8.26
N LEU A 56 -4.02 4.22 8.04
CA LEU A 56 -3.92 4.92 6.76
C LEU A 56 -2.49 5.32 6.41
N ALA A 57 -1.70 5.77 7.38
CA ALA A 57 -0.29 6.10 7.17
C ALA A 57 0.52 4.86 6.82
N GLU A 58 0.29 3.74 7.51
CA GLU A 58 0.91 2.45 7.23
C GLU A 58 0.56 1.95 5.82
N ALA A 59 -0.65 2.23 5.34
CA ALA A 59 -1.09 1.98 3.96
C ALA A 59 -0.64 3.03 2.92
N ASP A 60 0.22 4.00 3.30
CA ASP A 60 0.74 5.09 2.45
C ASP A 60 -0.36 5.97 1.81
N ALA A 61 -1.49 6.15 2.51
CA ALA A 61 -2.65 6.88 1.98
C ALA A 61 -2.44 8.41 1.92
N PHE A 62 -1.45 8.96 2.61
CA PHE A 62 -1.23 10.41 2.71
C PHE A 62 -0.36 11.01 1.61
N ARG A 63 0.30 10.16 0.81
CA ARG A 63 1.29 10.62 -0.17
C ARG A 63 0.68 11.44 -1.31
N SER A 64 -0.47 11.02 -1.85
CA SER A 64 -1.05 11.68 -3.03
C SER A 64 -1.66 13.04 -2.73
N ASP A 65 -2.35 13.16 -1.60
CA ASP A 65 -3.16 14.33 -1.27
C ASP A 65 -2.39 15.30 -0.36
N LEU A 66 -1.61 14.79 0.61
CA LEU A 66 -0.87 15.63 1.57
C LEU A 66 0.63 15.69 1.29
N GLY A 67 1.14 14.94 0.30
CA GLY A 67 2.57 14.91 -0.02
C GLY A 67 3.44 14.24 1.05
N LEU A 68 2.84 13.60 2.06
CA LEU A 68 3.57 13.00 3.18
C LEU A 68 3.95 11.56 2.87
N ALA A 69 5.24 11.24 2.98
CA ALA A 69 5.69 9.86 2.97
C ALA A 69 5.22 9.14 4.24
N ARG A 70 5.04 7.81 4.14
CA ARG A 70 4.65 6.94 5.27
C ARG A 70 5.30 7.32 6.61
N ARG A 71 6.63 7.47 6.66
CA ARG A 71 7.35 7.81 7.90
C ARG A 71 7.03 9.20 8.44
N GLU A 72 6.83 10.17 7.55
CA GLU A 72 6.50 11.55 7.91
C GLU A 72 5.07 11.61 8.46
N ALA A 73 4.13 10.92 7.81
CA ALA A 73 2.77 10.78 8.31
C ALA A 73 2.74 10.07 9.68
N LEU A 74 3.44 8.95 9.82
CA LEU A 74 3.54 8.24 11.12
C LEU A 74 4.18 9.10 12.19
N TRP A 75 5.16 9.94 11.84
CA TRP A 75 5.77 10.88 12.78
C TRP A 75 4.77 11.93 13.23
N ALA A 76 4.08 12.59 12.30
CA ALA A 76 3.07 13.60 12.59
C ALA A 76 1.95 13.03 13.49
N LEU A 77 1.52 11.79 13.23
CA LEU A 77 0.47 11.12 13.99
C LEU A 77 0.86 10.79 15.43
N LYS A 78 2.15 10.65 15.75
CA LYS A 78 2.60 10.36 17.13
C LYS A 78 2.29 11.49 18.10
N GLY A 79 2.17 12.72 17.61
CA GLY A 79 1.80 13.88 18.42
C GLY A 79 0.31 13.94 18.74
N LEU A 80 -0.52 13.20 17.99
CA LEU A 80 -1.97 13.26 18.17
C LEU A 80 -2.42 12.54 19.44
N ARG A 81 -3.54 13.01 19.96
CA ARG A 81 -4.26 12.43 21.09
C ARG A 81 -5.56 11.81 20.59
N ASP A 82 -6.32 11.20 21.49
CA ASP A 82 -7.65 10.67 21.14
C ASP A 82 -8.63 11.82 20.81
N GLU A 83 -8.55 12.93 21.55
CA GLU A 83 -9.40 14.11 21.36
C GLU A 83 -8.58 15.42 21.36
N PRO A 84 -9.02 16.45 20.60
CA PRO A 84 -8.42 17.77 20.63
C PRO A 84 -8.49 18.43 22.01
N LEU A 85 -7.44 19.16 22.38
CA LEU A 85 -7.40 19.92 23.62
C LEU A 85 -8.47 21.03 23.60
N PRO A 86 -9.27 21.23 24.68
CA PRO A 86 -10.41 22.13 24.67
C PRO A 86 -10.10 23.57 24.23
N LEU A 87 -8.92 24.09 24.58
CA LEU A 87 -8.49 25.43 24.17
C LEU A 87 -8.29 25.53 22.66
N PHE A 88 -7.70 24.51 22.04
CA PHE A 88 -7.43 24.46 20.61
C PHE A 88 -8.72 24.18 19.83
N ALA A 89 -9.59 23.31 20.35
CA ALA A 89 -10.92 23.10 19.78
C ALA A 89 -11.74 24.41 19.73
N ALA A 90 -11.73 25.19 20.81
CA ALA A 90 -12.39 26.49 20.87
C ALA A 90 -11.75 27.51 19.90
N ALA A 91 -10.42 27.50 19.76
CA ALA A 91 -9.71 28.36 18.80
C ALA A 91 -10.07 27.99 17.36
N SER A 92 -10.05 26.70 17.00
CA SER A 92 -10.44 26.23 15.66
C SER A 92 -11.87 26.62 15.30
N ALA A 93 -12.81 26.49 16.25
CA ALA A 93 -14.19 26.89 16.05
C ALA A 93 -14.35 28.40 15.83
N ARG A 94 -13.61 29.22 16.59
CA ARG A 94 -13.61 30.68 16.46
C ARG A 94 -13.02 31.14 15.13
N GLU A 95 -11.94 30.51 14.69
CA GLU A 95 -11.19 30.89 13.50
C GLU A 95 -11.73 30.24 12.22
N GLN A 96 -12.68 29.31 12.35
CA GLN A 96 -13.24 28.51 11.25
C GLN A 96 -12.15 27.79 10.44
N GLN A 97 -11.05 27.43 11.12
CA GLN A 97 -9.90 26.77 10.54
C GLN A 97 -9.24 25.90 11.62
N THR A 98 -8.65 24.77 11.24
CA THR A 98 -7.88 23.94 12.18
C THR A 98 -6.66 24.69 12.70
N VAL A 99 -6.63 24.92 14.01
CA VAL A 99 -5.46 25.38 14.75
C VAL A 99 -4.69 24.15 15.24
N SER A 100 -3.43 24.03 14.83
CA SER A 100 -2.58 22.91 15.23
C SER A 100 -2.13 23.04 16.69
N GLU A 101 -2.19 21.93 17.41
CA GLU A 101 -1.79 21.85 18.82
C GLU A 101 -0.27 21.81 18.99
N ILE A 102 0.43 21.30 17.98
CA ILE A 102 1.86 21.01 18.03
C ILE A 102 2.55 21.73 16.88
N HIS A 103 3.42 22.67 17.22
CA HIS A 103 4.31 23.32 16.26
C HIS A 103 5.72 22.77 16.42
N GLU A 104 6.01 21.69 15.69
CA GLU A 104 7.36 21.15 15.59
C GLU A 104 8.11 21.75 14.38
N PRO A 105 9.45 21.92 14.48
CA PRO A 105 10.25 22.28 13.32
C PRO A 105 10.18 21.18 12.26
N ALA A 106 10.30 21.56 10.98
CA ALA A 106 10.32 20.59 9.90
C ALA A 106 11.49 19.61 10.07
N LEU A 107 11.17 18.32 10.22
CA LEU A 107 12.15 17.24 10.37
C LEU A 107 12.30 16.49 9.04
N THR A 108 13.54 16.39 8.55
CA THR A 108 13.86 15.54 7.40
C THR A 108 14.15 14.13 7.87
N LEU A 109 13.20 13.21 7.66
CA LEU A 109 13.39 11.80 7.98
C LEU A 109 14.14 11.08 6.86
N ARG A 110 14.97 10.09 7.21
CA ARG A 110 15.61 9.23 6.22
C ARG A 110 14.53 8.49 5.41
N PRO A 111 14.51 8.63 4.07
CA PRO A 111 13.55 7.90 3.24
C PRO A 111 13.67 6.39 3.43
N MET A 112 12.55 5.68 3.30
CA MET A 112 12.57 4.22 3.27
C MET A 112 13.17 3.74 1.96
N THR A 113 13.87 2.62 1.99
CA THR A 113 14.30 1.94 0.77
C THR A 113 13.08 1.47 -0.01
N ALA A 114 13.14 1.49 -1.35
CA ALA A 114 12.03 1.06 -2.20
C ALA A 114 11.54 -0.38 -1.92
N GLY A 115 12.45 -1.31 -1.61
CA GLY A 115 12.07 -2.67 -1.21
C GLY A 115 11.29 -2.72 0.11
N ARG A 116 11.69 -1.91 1.10
CA ARG A 116 10.96 -1.82 2.38
C ARG A 116 9.58 -1.21 2.20
N GLU A 117 9.44 -0.18 1.37
CA GLU A 117 8.13 0.39 1.01
C GLU A 117 7.17 -0.68 0.45
N VAL A 118 7.67 -1.54 -0.44
CA VAL A 118 6.89 -2.65 -0.99
C VAL A 118 6.51 -3.65 0.10
N VAL A 119 7.42 -3.98 1.01
CA VAL A 119 7.12 -4.87 2.15
C VAL A 119 5.99 -4.31 3.02
N GLU A 120 6.01 -3.00 3.33
CA GLU A 120 4.92 -2.38 4.10
C GLU A 120 3.59 -2.40 3.33
N ASP A 121 3.60 -2.10 2.02
CA ASP A 121 2.38 -2.14 1.20
C ASP A 121 1.69 -3.52 1.28
N TYR A 122 2.45 -4.61 1.14
CA TYR A 122 1.91 -5.96 1.31
C TYR A 122 1.42 -6.23 2.74
N GLY A 123 2.11 -5.71 3.76
CA GLY A 123 1.73 -5.87 5.17
C GLY A 123 0.37 -5.24 5.52
N HIS A 124 0.06 -4.09 4.91
CA HIS A 124 -1.10 -3.27 5.29
C HIS A 124 -2.24 -3.24 4.25
N VAL A 125 -1.95 -3.49 2.97
CA VAL A 125 -2.96 -3.48 1.88
C VAL A 125 -3.06 -4.84 1.19
N GLY A 126 -2.01 -5.68 1.27
CA GLY A 126 -1.94 -6.97 0.60
C GLY A 126 -1.50 -6.92 -0.86
N LEU A 127 -1.15 -5.73 -1.36
CA LEU A 127 -0.63 -5.50 -2.70
C LEU A 127 0.25 -4.25 -2.70
N THR A 128 1.05 -4.05 -3.75
CA THR A 128 1.76 -2.79 -4.00
C THR A 128 1.39 -2.20 -5.36
N LEU A 129 1.34 -0.87 -5.44
CA LEU A 129 1.27 -0.12 -6.71
C LEU A 129 2.66 0.27 -7.25
N ARG A 130 3.71 -0.10 -6.53
CA ARG A 130 5.11 0.14 -6.89
C ARG A 130 5.63 -1.02 -7.75
N ASN A 131 6.95 -1.18 -7.81
CA ASN A 131 7.55 -2.29 -8.51
C ASN A 131 7.25 -3.63 -7.83
N HIS A 132 7.12 -4.67 -8.63
CA HIS A 132 6.96 -6.04 -8.14
C HIS A 132 8.17 -6.47 -7.27
N PRO A 133 7.98 -7.24 -6.17
CA PRO A 133 9.06 -7.60 -5.25
C PRO A 133 10.30 -8.24 -5.90
N LEU A 134 10.09 -9.09 -6.91
CA LEU A 134 11.21 -9.75 -7.59
C LEU A 134 12.08 -8.80 -8.42
N SER A 135 11.60 -7.61 -8.77
CA SER A 135 12.40 -6.62 -9.51
C SER A 135 13.65 -6.21 -8.72
N PHE A 136 13.57 -6.14 -7.38
CA PHE A 136 14.71 -5.82 -6.52
C PHE A 136 15.75 -6.94 -6.46
N LEU A 137 15.34 -8.17 -6.76
CA LEU A 137 16.19 -9.36 -6.73
C LEU A 137 16.63 -9.78 -8.13
N ARG A 138 16.16 -9.13 -9.19
CA ARG A 138 16.32 -9.59 -10.58
C ARG A 138 17.78 -9.76 -10.97
N ALA A 139 18.64 -8.81 -10.59
CA ALA A 139 20.07 -8.90 -10.89
C ALA A 139 20.71 -10.15 -10.25
N ASP A 140 20.33 -10.48 -9.02
CA ASP A 140 20.87 -11.61 -8.27
C ASP A 140 20.35 -12.94 -8.81
N LEU A 141 19.06 -13.00 -9.15
CA LEU A 141 18.44 -14.15 -9.80
C LEU A 141 19.07 -14.42 -11.17
N ALA A 142 19.30 -13.38 -11.97
CA ALA A 142 19.95 -13.50 -13.27
C ALA A 142 21.40 -14.00 -13.15
N ARG A 143 22.17 -13.53 -12.16
CA ARG A 143 23.52 -14.05 -11.88
C ARG A 143 23.52 -15.55 -11.55
N ARG A 144 22.44 -16.05 -10.96
CA ARG A 144 22.22 -17.47 -10.66
C ARG A 144 21.59 -18.25 -11.81
N ARG A 145 21.42 -17.63 -12.99
CA ARG A 145 20.77 -18.22 -14.17
C ARG A 145 19.29 -18.59 -13.97
N ILE A 146 18.63 -17.94 -13.01
CA ILE A 146 17.19 -18.06 -12.79
C ILE A 146 16.48 -17.10 -13.75
N VAL A 147 15.63 -17.64 -14.63
CA VAL A 147 14.97 -16.91 -15.70
C VAL A 147 13.69 -16.20 -15.22
N THR A 148 13.18 -15.28 -16.02
CA THR A 148 11.89 -14.64 -15.76
C THR A 148 10.72 -15.58 -16.05
N CYS A 149 9.53 -15.31 -15.48
CA CYS A 149 8.31 -16.03 -15.83
C CYS A 149 8.02 -15.94 -17.32
N ARG A 150 8.24 -14.77 -17.94
CA ARG A 150 8.11 -14.61 -19.39
C ARG A 150 9.05 -15.51 -20.18
N ASP A 151 10.34 -15.53 -19.82
CA ASP A 151 11.33 -16.36 -20.52
C ASP A 151 11.01 -17.85 -20.36
N ALA A 152 10.57 -18.26 -19.17
CA ALA A 152 10.14 -19.63 -18.92
C ALA A 152 8.96 -20.02 -19.82
N MET A 153 7.96 -19.14 -19.96
CA MET A 153 6.79 -19.36 -20.81
C MET A 153 7.10 -19.28 -22.33
N GLN A 154 8.23 -18.67 -22.71
CA GLN A 154 8.68 -18.55 -24.11
C GLN A 154 9.76 -19.57 -24.49
N ALA A 155 10.24 -20.37 -23.54
CA ALA A 155 11.25 -21.38 -23.78
C ALA A 155 10.72 -22.49 -24.70
N ARG A 156 11.63 -23.11 -25.47
CA ARG A 156 11.30 -24.30 -26.25
C ARG A 156 10.99 -25.47 -25.32
N ASP A 157 10.07 -26.32 -25.76
CA ASP A 157 9.72 -27.55 -25.05
C ASP A 157 10.94 -28.46 -24.82
N GLY A 158 10.91 -29.21 -23.72
CA GLY A 158 12.00 -30.11 -23.30
C GLY A 158 13.24 -29.42 -22.69
N ARG A 159 13.27 -28.09 -22.57
CA ARG A 159 14.39 -27.36 -21.97
C ARG A 159 14.27 -27.30 -20.45
N TRP A 160 15.34 -27.70 -19.76
CA TRP A 160 15.50 -27.48 -18.32
C TRP A 160 15.87 -26.03 -18.01
N LEU A 161 15.16 -25.43 -17.07
CA LEU A 161 15.35 -24.06 -16.60
C LEU A 161 14.96 -23.93 -15.13
N GLU A 162 15.49 -22.90 -14.47
CA GLU A 162 15.07 -22.50 -13.12
C GLU A 162 14.35 -21.16 -13.20
N ALA A 163 13.18 -21.05 -12.59
CA ALA A 163 12.42 -19.81 -12.50
C ALA A 163 12.04 -19.53 -11.04
N ALA A 164 11.92 -18.25 -10.69
CA ALA A 164 11.48 -17.80 -9.36
C ALA A 164 10.37 -16.76 -9.51
N GLY A 165 9.45 -16.74 -8.55
CA GLY A 165 8.23 -15.94 -8.61
C GLY A 165 7.47 -15.99 -7.30
N LEU A 166 6.62 -15.00 -7.09
CA LEU A 166 5.67 -14.96 -5.99
C LEU A 166 4.54 -15.93 -6.29
N VAL A 167 4.26 -16.87 -5.37
CA VAL A 167 3.16 -17.81 -5.53
C VAL A 167 1.83 -17.11 -5.26
N LEU A 168 0.95 -17.10 -6.26
CA LEU A 168 -0.39 -16.52 -6.14
C LEU A 168 -1.42 -17.54 -5.68
N VAL A 169 -1.41 -18.72 -6.30
CA VAL A 169 -2.46 -19.74 -6.11
C VAL A 169 -1.84 -21.13 -6.12
N ARG A 170 -2.35 -22.00 -5.25
CA ARG A 170 -2.06 -23.45 -5.21
C ARG A 170 -3.38 -24.21 -5.25
N GLN A 171 -3.47 -25.21 -6.13
CA GLN A 171 -4.64 -26.09 -6.24
C GLN A 171 -4.21 -27.56 -6.31
N ARG A 172 -4.86 -28.40 -5.52
CA ARG A 172 -4.68 -29.86 -5.53
C ARG A 172 -6.05 -30.54 -5.69
N PRO A 173 -6.54 -30.70 -6.93
CA PRO A 173 -7.86 -31.28 -7.16
C PRO A 173 -7.90 -32.74 -6.71
N GLY A 174 -9.01 -33.16 -6.06
CA GLY A 174 -9.15 -34.51 -5.51
C GLY A 174 -9.15 -35.63 -6.56
N SER A 175 -9.43 -35.30 -7.82
CA SER A 175 -9.42 -36.24 -8.95
C SER A 175 -8.03 -36.54 -9.50
N ALA A 176 -7.02 -35.69 -9.24
CA ALA A 176 -5.66 -35.87 -9.74
C ALA A 176 -4.73 -36.27 -8.59
N LYS A 177 -4.65 -37.58 -8.33
CA LYS A 177 -3.70 -38.12 -7.36
C LYS A 177 -2.27 -37.75 -7.78
N GLY A 178 -1.57 -37.02 -6.93
CA GLY A 178 -0.16 -36.66 -7.11
C GLY A 178 0.11 -35.46 -8.02
N VAL A 179 -0.90 -34.62 -8.31
CA VAL A 179 -0.70 -33.40 -9.12
C VAL A 179 -1.11 -32.16 -8.34
N MET A 180 -0.28 -31.12 -8.37
CA MET A 180 -0.57 -29.79 -7.86
C MET A 180 -0.36 -28.76 -8.96
N PHE A 181 -1.34 -27.87 -9.12
CA PHE A 181 -1.25 -26.70 -9.99
C PHE A 181 -0.87 -25.48 -9.16
N LEU A 182 0.09 -24.72 -9.67
CA LEU A 182 0.61 -23.51 -9.04
C LEU A 182 0.62 -22.39 -10.07
N THR A 183 0.19 -21.18 -9.69
CA THR A 183 0.48 -19.97 -10.47
C THR A 183 1.49 -19.15 -9.69
N MET A 184 2.60 -18.82 -10.33
CA MET A 184 3.62 -17.92 -9.82
C MET A 184 3.73 -16.70 -10.72
N GLU A 185 4.12 -15.55 -10.18
CA GLU A 185 4.34 -14.33 -10.95
C GLU A 185 5.68 -13.66 -10.63
N ASP A 186 6.18 -12.93 -11.62
CA ASP A 186 7.24 -11.97 -11.44
C ASP A 186 6.90 -10.63 -12.14
N GLU A 187 7.84 -9.68 -12.15
CA GLU A 187 7.63 -8.37 -12.79
C GLU A 187 7.39 -8.44 -14.30
N THR A 188 7.58 -9.60 -14.93
CA THR A 188 7.41 -9.82 -16.37
C THR A 188 6.09 -10.50 -16.72
N GLY A 189 5.41 -11.11 -15.75
CA GLY A 189 4.11 -11.76 -15.92
C GLY A 189 3.94 -12.99 -15.03
N ALA A 190 2.89 -13.76 -15.31
CA ALA A 190 2.59 -14.99 -14.61
C ALA A 190 3.08 -16.22 -15.39
N ALA A 191 3.44 -17.28 -14.66
CA ALA A 191 3.71 -18.61 -15.17
C ALA A 191 2.85 -19.64 -14.42
N ASN A 192 2.23 -20.56 -15.16
CA ASN A 192 1.50 -21.68 -14.59
C ASN A 192 2.41 -22.91 -14.54
N VAL A 193 2.51 -23.52 -13.37
CA VAL A 193 3.42 -24.63 -13.09
C VAL A 193 2.62 -25.85 -12.64
N VAL A 194 2.96 -27.01 -13.19
CA VAL A 194 2.45 -28.30 -12.74
C VAL A 194 3.53 -28.99 -11.94
N VAL A 195 3.20 -29.36 -10.71
CA VAL A 195 4.10 -30.08 -9.80
C VAL A 195 3.54 -31.48 -9.59
N TRP A 196 4.37 -32.48 -9.89
CA TRP A 196 4.09 -33.88 -9.62
C TRP A 196 4.65 -34.22 -8.23
N VAL A 197 3.77 -34.60 -7.29
CA VAL A 197 4.04 -34.85 -5.85
C VAL A 197 3.65 -36.24 -5.41
#